data_AF-A0A7C9A1U7-F1
#
_entry.id   AF-A0A7C9A1U7-F1
#
_cell.length_a   1.000
_cell.length_b   1.000
_cell.length_c   1.000
_cell.angle_alpha   90.00
_cell.angle_beta   90.00
_cell.angle_gamma   90.00
#
_symmetry.space_group_name_H-M   'P 1'
#
loop_
_entity.id
_entity.type
_entity.pdbx_description
1 polymer ?
#
loop_
_entity_poly.entity_id
_entity_poly.type
_entity_poly.pdbx_seq_one_letter_code
_entity_poly.pdbx_strand_id
1 'polypeptide(L)'
;HLLATKSNALPVLRGFIQMVYTQFNTKIKTIRSDNALELGLSKEATSYFLSQGILHQTSCVATPQQNGVVERKHKHLLETSRALLFHSGLPLKYWGECVLTATYLINRFPSKVLNGLSPFQVLF
;
A
#
# COMPACT_ATOMS: atom_id res chain seq x y z
N HIS A 1 -6.26 -6.02 5.95
CA HIS A 1 -5.47 -6.88 6.86
C HIS A 1 -4.20 -6.15 7.25
N LEU A 2 -3.82 -6.17 8.53
CA LEU A 2 -2.57 -5.55 9.01
C LEU A 2 -1.45 -6.58 9.03
N LEU A 3 -0.24 -6.20 8.63
CA LEU A 3 0.90 -7.11 8.67
C LEU A 3 1.41 -7.26 10.10
N ALA A 4 1.61 -8.50 10.55
CA ALA A 4 2.16 -8.78 11.87
C ALA A 4 3.68 -8.50 11.92
N THR A 5 4.40 -8.89 10.86
CA THR A 5 5.85 -8.67 10.74
C THR A 5 6.23 -8.19 9.34
N LYS A 6 7.38 -7.52 9.23
CA LYS A 6 7.93 -7.07 7.94
C LYS A 6 8.19 -8.22 6.97
N SER A 7 8.56 -9.41 7.47
CA SER A 7 8.80 -10.60 6.64
C SER A 7 7.53 -11.12 5.95
N ASN A 8 6.33 -10.74 6.40
CA ASN A 8 5.09 -11.07 5.72
C ASN A 8 4.82 -10.21 4.48
N ALA A 9 5.61 -9.17 4.22
CA ALA A 9 5.40 -8.26 3.09
C ALA A 9 5.44 -8.99 1.74
N LEU A 10 6.45 -9.83 1.49
CA LEU A 10 6.60 -10.52 0.21
C LEU A 10 5.45 -11.53 -0.05
N PRO A 11 5.07 -12.44 0.88
CA PRO A 11 3.92 -13.32 0.69
C PRO A 11 2.62 -12.57 0.38
N VAL A 12 2.33 -11.49 1.11
CA VAL A 12 1.13 -10.68 0.88
C VAL A 12 1.19 -9.97 -0.48
N LEU A 13 2.37 -9.46 -0.87
CA LEU A 13 2.56 -8.83 -2.17
C LEU A 13 2.35 -9.82 -3.32
N ARG A 14 2.82 -11.07 -3.20
CA ARG A 14 2.56 -12.14 -4.19
C ARG A 14 1.06 -12.38 -4.37
N GLY A 15 0.33 -12.50 -3.26
CA GLY A 15 -1.13 -12.65 -3.28
C GLY A 15 -1.83 -11.45 -3.93
N PHE A 16 -1.39 -10.24 -3.60
CA PHE A 16 -1.90 -9.01 -4.21
C PHE A 16 -1.67 -8.96 -5.72
N ILE A 17 -0.47 -9.31 -6.21
CA ILE A 17 -0.16 -9.32 -7.64
C ILE A 17 -1.08 -10.30 -8.39
N GLN A 18 -1.29 -11.50 -7.83
CA GLN A 18 -2.18 -12.50 -8.42
C GLN A 18 -3.66 -12.05 -8.41
N MET A 19 -4.10 -11.41 -7.32
CA MET A 19 -5.43 -10.83 -7.22
C MET A 19 -5.64 -9.75 -8.30
N VAL A 20 -4.67 -8.87 -8.51
CA VAL A 20 -4.76 -7.82 -9.54
C VAL A 20 -4.89 -8.43 -10.94
N TYR A 21 -4.10 -9.47 -11.21
CA TYR A 21 -4.17 -10.19 -12.48
C TYR A 21 -5.52 -10.85 -12.72
N THR A 22 -6.04 -11.56 -11.72
CA THR A 22 -7.27 -12.37 -11.88
C THR A 22 -8.55 -11.54 -11.82
N GLN A 23 -8.65 -10.57 -10.91
CA GLN A 23 -9.89 -9.82 -10.69
C GLN A 23 -10.05 -8.62 -11.63
N PHE A 24 -8.93 -8.04 -12.09
CA PHE A 24 -8.94 -6.83 -12.93
C PHE A 24 -8.29 -7.04 -14.30
N ASN A 25 -7.95 -8.28 -14.66
CA ASN A 25 -7.28 -8.64 -15.92
C ASN A 25 -6.06 -7.75 -16.24
N THR A 26 -5.34 -7.32 -15.20
CA THR A 26 -4.29 -6.31 -15.31
C THR A 26 -2.95 -6.88 -14.87
N LYS A 27 -1.93 -6.75 -15.72
CA LYS A 27 -0.55 -7.14 -15.39
C LYS A 27 0.21 -5.96 -14.81
N ILE A 28 0.70 -6.11 -13.58
CA ILE A 28 1.62 -5.15 -12.97
C ILE A 28 2.93 -5.20 -13.75
N LYS A 29 3.39 -4.05 -14.26
CA LYS A 29 4.64 -3.97 -15.05
C LYS A 29 5.84 -3.55 -14.22
N THR A 30 5.61 -2.73 -13.20
CA THR A 30 6.68 -2.11 -12.42
C THR A 30 6.25 -1.99 -10.98
N ILE A 31 7.13 -2.38 -10.07
CA ILE A 31 7.00 -2.14 -8.63
C ILE A 31 8.19 -1.29 -8.22
N ARG A 32 7.93 -0.25 -7.42
CA ARG A 32 8.98 0.57 -6.83
C ARG A 32 8.92 0.45 -5.31
N SER A 33 10.05 0.18 -4.67
CA SER A 33 10.19 0.21 -3.21
C SER A 33 11.29 1.18 -2.82
N ASP A 34 11.32 1.57 -1.55
CA ASP A 34 12.54 2.13 -0.97
C ASP A 34 13.62 1.03 -0.86
N ASN A 35 14.75 1.36 -0.24
CA ASN A 35 15.82 0.41 0.07
C ASN A 35 15.42 -0.68 1.10
N ALA A 36 14.14 -1.05 1.19
CA ALA A 36 13.63 -2.22 1.89
C ALA A 36 14.43 -3.46 1.49
N LEU A 37 15.24 -3.96 2.42
CA LEU A 37 16.07 -5.16 2.26
C LEU A 37 15.23 -6.38 1.85
N GLU A 38 14.03 -6.49 2.42
CA GLU A 38 13.09 -7.57 2.17
C GLU A 38 12.55 -7.63 0.73
N LEU A 39 12.53 -6.50 0.01
CA LEU A 39 12.02 -6.41 -1.36
C LEU A 39 13.12 -6.16 -2.40
N GLY A 40 14.13 -5.34 -2.09
CA GLY A 40 15.18 -4.92 -3.04
C GLY A 40 16.46 -5.73 -3.02
N LEU A 41 16.74 -6.43 -1.93
CA LEU A 41 18.00 -7.18 -1.77
C LEU A 41 17.78 -8.67 -1.50
N SER A 42 16.55 -9.09 -1.23
CA SER A 42 16.20 -10.51 -1.11
C SER A 42 16.22 -11.18 -2.48
N LYS A 43 17.06 -12.21 -2.63
CA LYS A 43 17.07 -13.08 -3.83
C LYS A 43 15.68 -13.63 -4.14
N GLU A 44 14.89 -13.93 -3.10
CA GLU A 44 13.55 -14.49 -3.24
C GLU A 44 12.56 -13.51 -3.89
N ALA A 45 12.65 -12.23 -3.54
CA ALA A 45 11.81 -11.18 -4.10
C ALA A 45 12.20 -10.91 -5.56
N THR A 46 13.50 -10.76 -5.83
CA THR A 46 14.01 -10.52 -7.18
C THR A 46 13.68 -11.66 -8.13
N SER A 47 13.89 -12.92 -7.74
CA SER A 47 13.53 -14.08 -8.56
C SER A 47 12.02 -14.16 -8.82
N TYR A 48 11.19 -13.78 -7.86
CA TYR A 48 9.74 -13.74 -8.06
C TYR A 48 9.32 -12.63 -9.02
N PHE A 49 9.82 -11.40 -8.89
CA PHE A 49 9.48 -10.33 -9.82
C PHE A 49 9.93 -10.65 -11.24
N LEU A 50 11.13 -11.22 -11.42
CA LEU A 50 11.61 -11.68 -12.72
C LEU A 50 10.71 -12.77 -13.33
N SER A 51 10.25 -13.74 -12.54
CA SER A 51 9.36 -14.80 -13.05
C SER A 51 7.99 -14.29 -13.49
N GLN A 52 7.54 -13.17 -12.92
CA GLN A 52 6.31 -12.48 -13.31
C GLN A 52 6.52 -11.43 -14.42
N GLY A 53 7.77 -11.19 -14.84
CA GLY A 53 8.12 -10.13 -15.80
C GLY A 53 7.94 -8.70 -15.24
N ILE A 54 7.99 -8.55 -13.91
CA ILE A 54 7.84 -7.27 -13.22
C ILE A 54 9.20 -6.59 -13.09
N LEU A 55 9.30 -5.35 -13.54
CA LEU A 55 10.48 -4.52 -13.29
C LEU A 55 10.46 -4.00 -11.86
N HIS A 56 11.38 -4.47 -11.02
CA HIS A 56 11.55 -3.92 -9.68
C HIS A 56 12.54 -2.74 -9.70
N GLN A 57 12.11 -1.62 -9.12
CA GLN A 57 12.92 -0.40 -8.99
C GLN A 57 13.12 -0.08 -7.51
N THR A 58 14.34 0.27 -7.13
CA THR A 58 14.66 0.79 -5.79
C THR A 58 14.95 2.28 -5.88
N SER A 59 14.44 3.06 -4.92
CA SER A 59 14.76 4.48 -4.85
C SER A 59 16.20 4.69 -4.38
N CYS A 60 16.89 5.69 -4.93
CA CYS A 60 18.23 6.05 -4.48
C CYS A 60 18.23 6.54 -3.04
N VAL A 61 19.26 6.18 -2.28
CA VAL A 61 19.51 6.71 -0.94
C VAL A 61 19.57 8.24 -1.01
N ALA A 62 18.99 8.91 0.00
CA ALA A 62 18.92 10.38 0.10
C ALA A 62 18.07 11.09 -0.97
N THR A 63 17.19 10.39 -1.70
CA THR A 63 16.22 11.00 -2.63
C THR A 63 14.75 10.73 -2.22
N PRO A 64 14.28 11.24 -1.07
CA PRO A 64 12.93 10.96 -0.56
C PRO A 64 11.82 11.39 -1.52
N GLN A 65 12.09 12.35 -2.43
CA GLN A 65 11.16 12.79 -3.46
C GLN A 65 10.72 11.63 -4.38
N GLN A 66 11.58 10.63 -4.62
CA GLN A 66 11.25 9.46 -5.42
C GLN A 66 10.16 8.58 -4.78
N ASN A 67 10.01 8.64 -3.46
CA ASN A 67 9.00 7.89 -2.70
C ASN A 67 7.86 8.79 -2.17
N GLY A 68 7.83 10.07 -2.53
CA GLY A 68 6.93 11.06 -1.95
C GLY A 68 5.44 10.80 -2.18
N VAL A 69 5.06 9.96 -3.16
CA VAL A 69 3.66 9.52 -3.33
C VAL A 69 3.25 8.54 -2.23
N VAL A 70 4.09 7.52 -1.98
CA VAL A 70 3.84 6.53 -0.93
C VAL A 70 3.89 7.19 0.43
N GLU A 71 4.88 8.05 0.69
CA GLU A 71 5.01 8.77 1.95
C GLU A 71 3.79 9.66 2.24
N ARG A 72 3.31 10.43 1.26
CA ARG A 72 2.10 11.25 1.43
C ARG A 72 0.87 10.39 1.69
N LYS A 73 0.70 9.27 0.99
CA LYS A 73 -0.42 8.36 1.20
C LYS A 73 -0.38 7.72 2.59
N HIS A 74 0.80 7.30 3.03
CA HIS A 74 1.02 6.71 4.35
C HIS A 74 0.74 7.74 5.46
N LYS A 75 1.25 8.97 5.33
CA LYS A 75 0.96 10.07 6.24
C LYS A 75 -0.55 10.33 6.36
N HIS A 76 -1.24 10.49 5.22
CA HIS A 76 -2.68 10.73 5.20
C HIS A 76 -3.49 9.61 5.88
N LEU A 77 -3.12 8.35 5.64
CA LEU A 77 -3.74 7.20 6.30
C LEU A 77 -3.57 7.25 7.81
N LEU A 78 -2.34 7.47 8.30
CA LEU A 78 -2.05 7.50 9.74
C LEU A 78 -2.70 8.70 10.44
N GLU A 79 -2.71 9.86 9.80
CA GLU A 79 -3.37 11.06 10.35
C GLU A 79 -4.88 10.84 10.47
N THR A 80 -5.52 10.29 9.44
CA THR A 80 -6.94 9.94 9.48
C THR A 80 -7.23 8.91 10.58
N SER A 81 -6.38 7.89 10.70
CA SER A 81 -6.52 6.85 11.73
C SER A 81 -6.42 7.43 13.15
N ARG A 82 -5.48 8.35 13.38
CA ARG A 82 -5.30 9.05 14.67
C ARG A 82 -6.49 9.95 14.99
N ALA A 83 -7.01 10.68 14.00
CA ALA A 83 -8.20 11.51 14.16
C ALA A 83 -9.43 10.68 14.56
N LEU A 84 -9.64 9.52 13.92
CA LEU A 84 -10.70 8.58 14.27
C LEU A 84 -10.55 8.07 15.71
N LEU A 85 -9.35 7.61 16.09
CA LEU A 85 -9.07 7.11 17.43
C LEU A 85 -9.31 8.18 18.51
N PHE A 86 -8.87 9.40 18.26
CA PHE A 86 -9.06 10.54 19.18
C PHE A 86 -10.55 10.89 19.31
N HIS A 87 -11.27 10.97 18.20
CA HIS A 87 -12.69 11.31 18.19
C HIS A 87 -13.56 10.23 18.85
N SER A 88 -13.24 8.96 18.67
CA SER A 88 -14.03 7.85 19.22
C SER A 88 -13.84 7.64 20.72
N GLY A 89 -12.83 8.27 21.34
CA GLY A 89 -12.49 8.04 22.75
C GLY A 89 -12.07 6.60 23.06
N LEU A 90 -11.63 5.84 22.06
CA LEU A 90 -11.31 4.42 22.22
C LEU A 90 -9.90 4.24 22.81
N PRO A 91 -9.66 3.18 23.62
CA PRO A 91 -8.33 2.85 24.08
C PRO A 91 -7.36 2.55 22.93
N LEU A 92 -6.07 2.86 23.11
CA LEU A 92 -5.03 2.70 22.09
C LEU A 92 -4.93 1.28 21.50
N LYS A 93 -5.35 0.24 22.23
CA LYS A 93 -5.38 -1.15 21.74
C LYS A 93 -6.20 -1.32 20.45
N TYR A 94 -7.14 -0.42 20.15
CA TYR A 94 -7.97 -0.43 18.94
C TYR A 94 -7.36 0.33 17.76
N TRP A 95 -6.10 0.78 17.84
CA TRP A 95 -5.46 1.54 16.76
C TRP A 95 -5.52 0.81 15.41
N GLY A 96 -5.42 -0.52 15.40
CA GLY A 96 -5.50 -1.34 14.20
C GLY A 96 -6.86 -1.24 13.51
N GLU A 97 -7.95 -1.29 14.28
CA GLU A 97 -9.31 -1.11 13.78
C GLU A 97 -9.52 0.29 13.21
N CYS A 98 -8.92 1.31 13.83
CA CYS A 98 -8.95 2.67 13.30
C CYS A 98 -8.21 2.77 11.96
N VAL A 99 -7.09 2.07 11.77
CA VAL A 99 -6.36 2.03 10.49
C VAL A 99 -7.17 1.32 9.40
N LEU A 100 -7.83 0.20 9.74
CA LEU A 100 -8.71 -0.50 8.80
C LEU A 100 -9.91 0.36 8.40
N THR A 101 -10.53 1.03 9.38
CA THR A 101 -11.65 1.96 9.15
C THR A 101 -11.22 3.15 8.29
N ALA A 102 -10.08 3.78 8.60
CA ALA A 102 -9.53 4.85 7.79
C ALA A 102 -9.27 4.40 6.35
N THR A 103 -8.71 3.21 6.15
CA THR A 103 -8.49 2.65 4.81
C THR A 103 -9.78 2.49 4.04
N TYR A 104 -10.83 1.95 4.68
CA TYR A 104 -12.15 1.78 4.09
C TYR A 104 -12.76 3.11 3.66
N LEU A 105 -12.74 4.12 4.55
CA LEU A 105 -13.28 5.45 4.29
C LEU A 105 -12.51 6.16 3.17
N ILE A 106 -11.18 6.18 3.22
CA ILE A 106 -10.33 6.84 2.22
C ILE A 106 -10.58 6.29 0.82
N ASN A 107 -10.83 4.98 0.68
CA ASN A 107 -11.09 4.36 -0.62
C ASN A 107 -12.51 4.60 -1.14
N ARG A 108 -13.44 5.07 -0.28
CA ARG A 108 -14.86 5.31 -0.62
C ARG A 108 -15.25 6.78 -0.63
N PHE A 109 -14.38 7.68 -0.15
CA PHE A 109 -14.64 9.10 -0.26
C PHE A 109 -14.41 9.62 -1.68
N PRO A 110 -15.27 10.54 -2.15
CA PRO A 110 -15.10 11.17 -3.44
C PRO A 110 -13.87 12.07 -3.43
N SER A 111 -13.13 12.09 -4.54
CA SER A 111 -11.96 12.94 -4.71
C SER A 111 -12.15 13.91 -5.85
N LYS A 112 -11.73 15.16 -5.65
CA LYS A 112 -11.71 16.17 -6.74
C LYS A 112 -10.84 15.72 -7.91
N VAL A 113 -9.76 14.99 -7.65
CA VAL A 113 -8.86 14.44 -8.67
C VAL A 113 -9.56 13.40 -9.55
N LEU A 114 -10.61 12.76 -9.03
CA LEU A 114 -11.43 11.76 -9.71
C LEU A 114 -12.79 12.31 -10.13
N ASN A 115 -12.91 13.63 -10.32
CA ASN A 115 -14.16 14.30 -10.71
C ASN A 115 -15.36 13.99 -9.78
N GLY A 116 -15.09 13.84 -8.48
CA GLY A 116 -16.13 13.52 -7.49
C GLY A 116 -16.45 12.03 -7.37
N LEU A 117 -15.77 11.15 -8.10
CA LEU A 117 -15.83 9.70 -7.87
C LEU A 117 -14.88 9.28 -6.75
N SER A 118 -15.20 8.16 -6.10
CA SER A 118 -14.31 7.51 -5.13
C SER A 118 -13.34 6.55 -5.82
N PRO A 119 -12.16 6.28 -5.23
CA PRO A 119 -11.25 5.25 -5.74
C PRO A 119 -11.93 3.90 -5.95
N PHE A 120 -12.86 3.53 -5.07
CA PHE A 120 -13.64 2.29 -5.17
C PHE A 120 -14.48 2.26 -6.47
N GLN A 121 -15.20 3.35 -6.78
CA GLN A 121 -16.04 3.45 -7.99
C GLN A 121 -15.23 3.53 -9.29
N VAL A 122 -13.98 3.96 -9.23
CA VAL A 122 -13.10 3.98 -10.41
C VAL A 122 -12.52 2.60 -10.67
N LEU A 123 -12.39 1.77 -9.63
CA LEU A 123 -11.80 0.44 -9.71
C LEU A 123 -12.83 -0.65 -10.07
N PHE A 124 -14.09 -0.50 -9.63
CA PHE A 124 -15.21 -1.42 -9.85
C PHE A 124 -16.34 -0.72 -10.60
#